data_AF-A0A4Q2U5A9-F1
#
_entry.id   AF-A0A4Q2U5A9-F1
#
_cell.length_a   1.000
_cell.length_b   1.000
_cell.length_c   1.000
_cell.angle_alpha   90.00
_cell.angle_beta   90.00
_cell.angle_gamma   90.00
#
_symmetry.space_group_name_H-M   'P 1'
#
loop_
_entity.id
_entity.type
_entity.pdbx_description
1 polymer ?
#
loop_
_entity_poly.entity_id
_entity_poly.type
_entity_poly.pdbx_seq_one_letter_code
_entity_poly.pdbx_strand_id
1 'polypeptide(L)'
;MTTIALEALDLAALLCSRVCHDVISPVGAIVNGLEVLDEEKDPEMRTFALDLIKKSATMASAKLQFCRLAFGAAGSAGASIDTGDAETVTRGLFGDDKIKLDWRAPRILMPKNKVKLILNLCLIAAGTIPRGGTMTVDVEGQGDEAAVRIVAKGNYARVPAGIGALLAGAPEHGTIDAHAIQPFFTGLVAREVGMVATVRSEPEGIVIEGRPVVVETALHQDADAAQPDDGQQDAAQPDAAQPDAADVAMGLADQMRAAAADDLAPASRVAAA
;
A
#
# COMPACT_ATOMS: atom_id res chain seq x y z
N MET A 1 7.99 1.75 19.45
CA MET A 1 8.90 0.94 18.62
C MET A 1 9.47 1.85 17.56
N THR A 2 10.79 1.87 17.38
CA THR A 2 11.45 2.72 16.38
C THR A 2 11.17 2.15 14.99
N THR A 3 10.52 2.92 14.13
CA THR A 3 10.31 2.57 12.72
C THR A 3 11.65 2.60 12.00
N ILE A 4 11.91 1.58 11.17
CA ILE A 4 13.10 1.54 10.33
C ILE A 4 12.82 2.33 9.05
N ALA A 5 13.74 3.24 8.71
CA ALA A 5 13.79 3.88 7.41
C ALA A 5 14.80 3.11 6.54
N LEU A 6 14.38 2.66 5.36
CA LEU A 6 15.29 2.17 4.33
C LEU A 6 15.80 3.35 3.52
N GLU A 7 17.08 3.34 3.18
CA GLU A 7 17.63 4.27 2.20
C GLU A 7 16.94 4.08 0.83
N ALA A 8 16.79 5.17 0.09
CA ALA A 8 16.03 5.15 -1.17
C ALA A 8 16.58 4.15 -2.19
N LEU A 9 17.90 3.97 -2.24
CA LEU A 9 18.56 3.02 -3.13
C LEU A 9 18.28 1.56 -2.72
N ASP A 10 18.25 1.25 -1.42
CA ASP A 10 17.95 -0.09 -0.93
C ASP A 10 16.48 -0.45 -1.18
N LEU A 11 15.56 0.49 -0.92
CA LEU A 11 14.15 0.33 -1.24
C LEU A 11 13.95 0.05 -2.74
N ALA A 12 14.59 0.82 -3.61
CA ALA A 12 14.52 0.63 -5.05
C ALA A 12 15.09 -0.74 -5.46
N ALA A 13 16.26 -1.11 -4.94
CA ALA A 13 16.91 -2.40 -5.24
C ALA A 13 16.04 -3.59 -4.82
N LEU A 14 15.47 -3.56 -3.61
CA LEU A 14 14.62 -4.64 -3.10
C LEU A 14 13.31 -4.76 -3.89
N LEU A 15 12.68 -3.65 -4.27
CA LEU A 15 11.48 -3.66 -5.12
C LEU A 15 11.79 -4.19 -6.54
N CYS A 16 12.89 -3.76 -7.15
CA CYS A 16 13.35 -4.29 -8.43
C CYS A 16 13.62 -5.80 -8.32
N SER A 17 14.33 -6.25 -7.29
CA SER A 17 14.60 -7.67 -7.05
C SER A 17 13.30 -8.47 -6.91
N ARG A 18 12.29 -7.93 -6.22
CA ARG A 18 10.99 -8.58 -6.06
C ARG A 18 10.26 -8.73 -7.40
N VAL A 19 10.17 -7.66 -8.19
CA VAL A 19 9.50 -7.70 -9.50
C VAL A 19 10.22 -8.65 -10.45
N CYS A 20 11.56 -8.62 -10.50
CA CYS A 20 12.35 -9.54 -11.30
C CYS A 20 12.10 -10.99 -10.87
N HIS A 21 12.18 -11.31 -9.58
CA HIS A 21 11.94 -12.64 -9.05
C HIS A 21 10.57 -13.20 -9.50
N ASP A 22 9.51 -12.39 -9.39
CA ASP A 22 8.16 -12.84 -9.69
C ASP A 22 7.94 -13.14 -11.19
N VAL A 23 8.69 -12.49 -12.07
CA VAL A 23 8.57 -12.61 -13.53
C VAL A 23 9.58 -13.59 -14.16
N ILE A 24 10.73 -13.83 -13.52
CA ILE A 24 11.77 -14.75 -14.03
C ILE A 24 11.20 -16.15 -14.28
N SER A 25 10.40 -16.70 -13.36
CA SER A 25 9.86 -18.05 -13.50
C SER A 25 8.97 -18.24 -14.74
N PRO A 26 7.91 -17.45 -14.97
CA PRO A 26 7.11 -17.61 -16.18
C PRO A 26 7.89 -17.27 -17.47
N VAL A 27 8.83 -16.34 -17.43
CA VAL A 27 9.69 -16.06 -18.61
C VAL A 27 10.58 -17.26 -18.94
N GLY A 28 11.20 -17.89 -17.94
CA GLY A 28 12.00 -19.11 -18.13
C GLY A 28 11.18 -20.27 -18.68
N ALA A 29 9.93 -20.43 -18.24
CA ALA A 29 9.04 -21.46 -18.77
C ALA A 29 8.67 -21.25 -20.25
N ILE A 30 8.61 -19.99 -20.72
CA ILE A 30 8.43 -19.68 -22.15
C ILE A 30 9.65 -20.14 -22.95
N VAL A 31 10.86 -19.82 -22.48
CA VAL A 31 12.12 -20.22 -23.14
C VAL A 31 12.21 -21.74 -23.23
N ASN A 32 11.98 -22.45 -22.12
CA ASN A 32 12.00 -23.91 -22.10
C ASN A 32 10.97 -24.52 -23.06
N GLY A 33 9.77 -23.92 -23.16
CA GLY A 33 8.76 -24.38 -24.12
C GLY A 33 9.19 -24.19 -25.57
N LEU A 34 9.90 -23.10 -25.89
CA LEU A 34 10.44 -22.87 -27.24
C LEU A 34 11.54 -23.87 -27.58
N GLU A 35 12.44 -24.17 -26.64
CA GLU A 35 13.48 -25.19 -26.81
C GLU A 35 12.88 -26.56 -27.14
N VAL A 36 11.81 -26.95 -26.44
CA VAL A 36 11.08 -28.20 -26.76
C VAL A 36 10.49 -28.16 -28.17
N LEU A 37 9.97 -27.03 -28.65
CA LEU A 37 9.38 -26.94 -29.99
C LEU A 37 10.41 -27.07 -31.13
N ASP A 38 11.64 -26.64 -30.87
CA ASP A 38 12.75 -26.68 -31.83
C ASP A 38 13.34 -28.09 -31.95
N GLU A 39 13.44 -28.83 -30.84
CA GLU A 39 14.06 -30.16 -30.79
C GLU A 39 13.07 -31.31 -31.01
N GLU A 40 11.83 -31.15 -30.56
CA GLU A 40 10.86 -32.24 -30.48
C GLU A 40 10.00 -32.38 -31.76
N LYS A 41 9.80 -33.63 -32.17
CA LYS A 41 9.01 -33.98 -33.37
C LYS A 41 7.68 -34.62 -33.01
N ASP A 42 7.55 -35.15 -31.80
CA ASP A 42 6.31 -35.70 -31.32
C ASP A 42 5.20 -34.63 -31.24
N PRO A 43 4.05 -34.82 -31.94
CA PRO A 43 2.97 -33.84 -31.94
C PRO A 43 2.36 -33.56 -30.56
N GLU A 44 2.32 -34.55 -29.67
CA GLU A 44 1.73 -34.38 -28.34
C GLU A 44 2.64 -33.51 -27.46
N MET A 45 3.94 -33.80 -27.40
CA MET A 45 4.91 -32.99 -26.66
C MET A 45 5.00 -31.56 -27.20
N ARG A 46 4.91 -31.36 -28.51
CA ARG A 46 4.85 -30.01 -29.10
C ARG A 46 3.58 -29.25 -28.68
N THR A 47 2.44 -29.95 -28.62
CA THR A 47 1.18 -29.34 -28.15
C THR A 47 1.29 -28.91 -26.69
N PHE A 48 1.87 -29.77 -25.84
CA PHE A 48 2.14 -29.44 -24.45
C PHE A 48 3.07 -28.21 -24.31
N ALA A 49 4.13 -28.14 -25.12
CA ALA A 49 5.05 -27.01 -25.12
C ALA A 49 4.36 -25.69 -25.51
N LEU A 50 3.49 -25.71 -26.54
CA LEU A 50 2.69 -24.55 -26.93
C LEU A 50 1.77 -24.08 -25.80
N ASP A 51 1.15 -25.01 -25.08
CA ASP A 51 0.25 -24.67 -23.98
C ASP A 51 1.02 -24.15 -22.76
N LEU A 52 2.22 -24.69 -22.49
CA LEU A 52 3.14 -24.14 -21.49
C LEU A 52 3.54 -22.70 -21.83
N ILE A 53 3.91 -22.42 -23.08
CA ILE A 53 4.26 -21.07 -23.55
C ILE A 53 3.07 -20.12 -23.34
N LYS A 54 1.87 -20.49 -23.81
CA LYS A 54 0.68 -19.65 -23.68
C LYS A 54 0.38 -19.33 -22.22
N LYS A 55 0.34 -20.36 -21.36
CA LYS A 55 0.05 -20.19 -19.93
C LYS A 55 1.09 -19.30 -19.25
N SER A 56 2.37 -19.52 -19.56
CA SER A 56 3.47 -18.76 -18.97
C SER A 56 3.50 -17.31 -19.45
N ALA A 57 3.21 -17.04 -20.74
CA ALA A 57 3.08 -15.70 -21.28
C ALA A 57 1.91 -14.92 -20.64
N THR A 58 0.75 -15.56 -20.49
CA THR A 58 -0.40 -14.97 -19.79
C THR A 58 -0.03 -14.63 -18.34
N MET A 59 0.62 -15.55 -17.62
CA MET A 59 1.06 -15.32 -16.24
C MET A 59 2.08 -14.18 -16.13
N ALA A 60 3.08 -14.13 -17.01
CA ALA A 60 4.06 -13.04 -17.04
C ALA A 60 3.39 -11.68 -17.29
N SER A 61 2.47 -11.63 -18.26
CA SER A 61 1.71 -10.42 -18.58
C SER A 61 0.87 -9.95 -17.38
N ALA A 62 0.11 -10.85 -16.76
CA ALA A 62 -0.71 -10.53 -15.59
C ALA A 62 0.13 -9.99 -14.42
N LYS A 63 1.27 -10.64 -14.12
CA LYS A 63 2.20 -10.17 -13.07
C LYS A 63 2.76 -8.80 -13.38
N LEU A 64 3.19 -8.53 -14.61
CA LEU A 64 3.72 -7.23 -15.01
C LEU A 64 2.65 -6.14 -14.95
N GLN A 65 1.43 -6.40 -15.43
CA GLN A 65 0.31 -5.48 -15.36
C GLN A 65 -0.05 -5.12 -13.92
N PHE A 66 -0.08 -6.12 -13.03
CA PHE A 66 -0.30 -5.90 -11.60
C PHE A 66 0.83 -5.08 -10.98
N CYS A 67 2.09 -5.49 -11.18
CA CYS A 67 3.26 -4.80 -10.62
C CYS A 67 3.35 -3.34 -11.06
N ARG A 68 2.95 -3.05 -12.30
CA ARG A 68 2.91 -1.68 -12.85
C ARG A 68 2.01 -0.77 -12.02
N LEU A 69 0.86 -1.24 -11.54
CA LEU A 69 -0.03 -0.43 -10.69
C LEU A 69 0.39 -0.50 -9.21
N ALA A 70 0.68 -1.71 -8.71
CA ALA A 70 0.96 -1.95 -7.29
C ALA A 70 2.30 -1.40 -6.80
N PHE A 71 3.30 -1.27 -7.69
CA PHE A 71 4.62 -0.75 -7.32
C PHE A 71 4.96 0.48 -8.18
N GLY A 72 4.73 0.37 -9.49
CA GLY A 72 5.20 1.31 -10.50
C GLY A 72 4.27 2.49 -10.83
N ALA A 73 3.14 2.69 -10.14
CA ALA A 73 2.22 3.81 -10.40
C ALA A 73 2.84 5.15 -9.97
N ALA A 74 3.86 5.57 -10.70
CA ALA A 74 4.51 6.87 -10.61
C ALA A 74 3.81 7.80 -11.61
N GLY A 75 2.97 8.69 -11.08
CA GLY A 75 2.40 9.82 -11.81
C GLY A 75 2.71 11.12 -11.09
N SER A 76 2.24 12.25 -11.61
CA SER A 76 2.26 13.55 -10.93
C SER A 76 1.54 13.50 -9.56
N ALA A 77 1.82 14.47 -8.70
CA ALA A 77 1.02 14.69 -7.49
C ALA A 77 -0.45 14.90 -7.88
N GLY A 78 -1.38 14.25 -7.16
CA GLY A 78 -2.81 14.33 -7.45
C GLY A 78 -3.33 13.42 -8.58
N ALA A 79 -2.50 12.57 -9.18
CA ALA A 79 -2.99 11.60 -10.17
C ALA A 79 -3.91 10.54 -9.52
N SER A 80 -4.98 10.21 -10.24
CA SER A 80 -5.99 9.22 -9.85
C SER A 80 -5.98 8.00 -10.79
N ILE A 81 -6.40 6.86 -10.27
CA ILE A 81 -6.53 5.59 -11.00
C ILE A 81 -7.97 5.09 -10.84
N ASP A 82 -8.52 4.51 -11.91
CA ASP A 82 -9.83 3.84 -11.88
C ASP A 82 -9.72 2.56 -11.04
N THR A 83 -10.53 2.42 -10.00
CA THR A 83 -10.58 1.19 -9.18
C THR A 83 -11.02 -0.04 -9.98
N GLY A 84 -11.66 0.13 -11.14
CA GLY A 84 -11.93 -0.93 -12.10
C GLY A 84 -10.66 -1.46 -12.80
N ASP A 85 -9.63 -0.62 -13.00
CA ASP A 85 -8.33 -1.07 -13.49
C ASP A 85 -7.63 -1.91 -12.42
N ALA A 86 -7.76 -1.51 -11.15
CA ALA A 86 -7.25 -2.25 -9.99
C ALA A 86 -7.91 -3.63 -9.86
N GLU A 87 -9.24 -3.69 -10.01
CA GLU A 87 -9.98 -4.94 -10.08
C GLU A 87 -9.48 -5.82 -11.22
N THR A 88 -9.35 -5.25 -12.42
CA THR A 88 -8.93 -5.98 -13.62
C THR A 88 -7.57 -6.63 -13.44
N VAL A 89 -6.56 -5.90 -12.95
CA VAL A 89 -5.23 -6.48 -12.72
C VAL A 89 -5.23 -7.48 -11.56
N THR A 90 -6.07 -7.29 -10.54
CA THR A 90 -6.20 -8.24 -9.42
C THR A 90 -6.84 -9.55 -9.88
N ARG A 91 -7.87 -9.48 -10.74
CA ARG A 91 -8.46 -10.64 -11.40
C ARG A 91 -7.48 -11.29 -12.36
N GLY A 92 -6.71 -10.53 -13.12
CA GLY A 92 -5.66 -11.11 -13.98
C GLY A 92 -4.61 -11.88 -13.18
N LEU A 93 -4.25 -11.39 -11.99
CA LEU A 93 -3.25 -12.03 -11.14
C LEU A 93 -3.77 -13.29 -10.43
N PHE A 94 -5.02 -13.29 -9.95
CA PHE A 94 -5.56 -14.35 -9.09
C PHE A 94 -6.71 -15.17 -9.69
N GLY A 95 -7.42 -14.61 -10.67
CA GLY A 95 -8.78 -14.98 -11.07
C GLY A 95 -8.95 -16.32 -11.78
N ASP A 96 -7.86 -16.96 -12.20
CA ASP A 96 -7.85 -18.30 -12.80
C ASP A 96 -7.07 -19.32 -11.96
N ASP A 97 -6.75 -18.94 -10.72
CA ASP A 97 -5.91 -19.71 -9.81
C ASP A 97 -6.74 -20.23 -8.61
N LYS A 98 -6.06 -20.61 -7.53
CA LYS A 98 -6.71 -21.16 -6.32
C LYS A 98 -7.60 -20.15 -5.56
N ILE A 99 -7.64 -18.86 -5.95
CA ILE A 99 -8.30 -17.78 -5.20
C ILE A 99 -9.48 -17.22 -5.99
N LYS A 100 -10.70 -17.36 -5.45
CA LYS A 100 -11.90 -16.71 -5.95
C LYS A 100 -11.96 -15.27 -5.46
N LEU A 101 -11.90 -14.30 -6.38
CA LEU A 101 -11.98 -12.88 -6.07
C LEU A 101 -13.44 -12.37 -6.09
N ASP A 102 -13.90 -11.87 -4.94
CA ASP A 102 -15.16 -11.16 -4.75
C ASP A 102 -14.85 -9.67 -4.55
N TRP A 103 -14.93 -8.88 -5.62
CA TRP A 103 -14.60 -7.45 -5.61
C TRP A 103 -15.86 -6.64 -5.43
N ARG A 104 -15.96 -5.91 -4.31
CA ARG A 104 -17.14 -5.10 -3.93
C ARG A 104 -16.87 -3.61 -3.89
N ALA A 105 -15.62 -3.20 -4.06
CA ALA A 105 -15.27 -1.79 -4.13
C ALA A 105 -15.95 -1.13 -5.34
N PRO A 106 -16.51 0.09 -5.19
CA PRO A 106 -17.17 0.78 -6.29
C PRO A 106 -16.15 1.18 -7.36
N ARG A 107 -16.61 1.26 -8.61
CA ARG A 107 -15.79 1.77 -9.73
C ARG A 107 -15.75 3.29 -9.72
N ILE A 108 -14.65 3.86 -9.25
CA ILE A 108 -14.44 5.30 -9.08
C ILE A 108 -12.98 5.66 -9.39
N LEU A 109 -12.73 6.93 -9.67
CA LEU A 109 -11.36 7.46 -9.67
C LEU A 109 -10.92 7.69 -8.23
N MET A 110 -9.79 7.10 -7.87
CA MET A 110 -9.23 7.18 -6.52
C MET A 110 -7.76 7.61 -6.59
N PRO A 111 -7.23 8.36 -5.60
CA PRO A 111 -5.82 8.74 -5.56
C PRO A 111 -4.90 7.54 -5.78
N LYS A 112 -3.88 7.69 -6.63
CA LYS A 112 -3.00 6.58 -7.07
C LYS A 112 -2.42 5.76 -5.91
N ASN A 113 -2.05 6.40 -4.81
CA ASN A 113 -1.42 5.73 -3.66
C ASN A 113 -2.44 4.93 -2.84
N LYS A 114 -3.73 5.31 -2.84
CA LYS A 114 -4.79 4.48 -2.24
C LYS A 114 -5.06 3.24 -3.08
N VAL A 115 -5.11 3.38 -4.40
CA VAL A 115 -5.19 2.20 -5.29
C VAL A 115 -3.97 1.30 -5.12
N LYS A 116 -2.78 1.89 -5.00
CA LYS A 116 -1.54 1.16 -4.69
C LYS A 116 -1.65 0.39 -3.37
N LEU A 117 -2.22 1.00 -2.34
CA LEU A 117 -2.47 0.34 -1.06
C LEU A 117 -3.42 -0.85 -1.22
N ILE A 118 -4.57 -0.68 -1.88
CA ILE A 118 -5.54 -1.76 -2.11
C ILE A 118 -4.85 -2.98 -2.75
N LEU A 119 -4.12 -2.75 -3.85
CA LEU A 119 -3.41 -3.83 -4.55
C LEU A 119 -2.38 -4.53 -3.66
N ASN A 120 -1.63 -3.77 -2.86
CA ASN A 120 -0.65 -4.37 -1.95
C ASN A 120 -1.29 -5.13 -0.79
N LEU A 121 -2.44 -4.68 -0.27
CA LEU A 121 -3.22 -5.43 0.70
C LEU A 121 -3.77 -6.74 0.09
N CYS A 122 -4.14 -6.75 -1.20
CA CYS A 122 -4.52 -7.98 -1.90
C CYS A 122 -3.36 -8.99 -1.96
N LEU A 123 -2.11 -8.54 -2.18
CA LEU A 123 -0.94 -9.44 -2.14
C LEU A 123 -0.75 -10.06 -0.75
N ILE A 124 -0.90 -9.27 0.31
CA ILE A 124 -0.86 -9.77 1.68
C ILE A 124 -1.95 -10.80 1.90
N ALA A 125 -3.19 -10.48 1.52
CA ALA A 125 -4.34 -11.35 1.64
C ALA A 125 -4.12 -12.71 0.94
N ALA A 126 -3.60 -12.71 -0.29
CA ALA A 126 -3.27 -13.93 -1.01
C ALA A 126 -2.24 -14.81 -0.25
N GLY A 127 -1.25 -14.18 0.39
CA GLY A 127 -0.25 -14.86 1.22
C GLY A 127 -0.83 -15.53 2.48
N THR A 128 -2.02 -15.11 2.93
CA THR A 128 -2.70 -15.71 4.10
C THR A 128 -3.47 -16.98 3.78
N ILE A 129 -3.76 -17.24 2.50
CA ILE A 129 -4.54 -18.40 2.02
C ILE A 129 -3.72 -19.26 1.03
N PRO A 130 -2.63 -19.90 1.49
CA PRO A 130 -1.67 -20.58 0.61
C PRO A 130 -2.26 -21.75 -0.19
N ARG A 131 -3.40 -22.30 0.25
CA ARG A 131 -4.13 -23.37 -0.46
C ARG A 131 -5.31 -22.85 -1.28
N GLY A 132 -5.44 -21.54 -1.42
CA GLY A 132 -6.58 -20.91 -2.07
C GLY A 132 -7.78 -20.71 -1.15
N GLY A 133 -8.87 -20.26 -1.76
CA GLY A 133 -10.12 -19.91 -1.08
C GLY A 133 -10.78 -18.69 -1.70
N THR A 134 -11.40 -17.85 -0.89
CA THR A 134 -12.08 -16.62 -1.34
C THR A 134 -11.37 -15.39 -0.77
N MET A 135 -11.18 -14.38 -1.60
CA MET A 135 -10.73 -13.05 -1.21
C MET A 135 -11.86 -12.06 -1.52
N THR A 136 -12.42 -11.45 -0.48
CA THR A 136 -13.43 -10.39 -0.62
C THR A 136 -12.75 -9.04 -0.39
N VAL A 137 -12.85 -8.13 -1.36
CA VAL A 137 -12.27 -6.77 -1.29
C VAL A 137 -13.39 -5.76 -1.16
N ASP A 138 -13.38 -5.02 -0.06
CA ASP A 138 -14.35 -3.97 0.25
C ASP A 138 -13.64 -2.62 0.48
N VAL A 139 -14.32 -1.54 0.10
CA VAL A 139 -13.88 -0.17 0.32
C VAL A 139 -15.08 0.61 0.84
N GLU A 140 -15.01 0.98 2.12
CA GLU A 140 -16.07 1.66 2.84
C GLU A 140 -15.70 3.13 3.07
N GLY A 141 -16.68 4.03 3.01
CA GLY A 141 -16.46 5.48 3.16
C GLY A 141 -16.19 6.21 1.85
N GLN A 142 -15.84 7.50 1.95
CA GLN A 142 -15.62 8.37 0.79
C GLN A 142 -14.33 9.20 0.97
N GLY A 143 -13.76 9.64 -0.16
CA GLY A 143 -12.61 10.54 -0.15
C GLY A 143 -11.39 9.97 0.58
N ASP A 144 -10.74 10.83 1.38
CA ASP A 144 -9.52 10.48 2.11
C ASP A 144 -9.77 9.56 3.32
N GLU A 145 -11.00 9.49 3.80
CA GLU A 145 -11.40 8.61 4.91
C GLU A 145 -11.78 7.19 4.47
N ALA A 146 -11.87 6.94 3.16
CA ALA A 146 -12.25 5.63 2.65
C ALA A 146 -11.30 4.53 3.16
N ALA A 147 -11.83 3.61 3.97
CA ALA A 147 -11.11 2.49 4.53
C ALA A 147 -11.20 1.28 3.59
N VAL A 148 -10.13 0.49 3.56
CA VAL A 148 -10.07 -0.74 2.78
C VAL A 148 -10.15 -1.92 3.73
N ARG A 149 -11.05 -2.86 3.47
CA ARG A 149 -11.15 -4.13 4.21
C ARG A 149 -11.12 -5.30 3.24
N ILE A 150 -10.17 -6.19 3.42
CA ILE A 150 -10.04 -7.43 2.66
C ILE A 150 -10.19 -8.61 3.60
N VAL A 151 -11.10 -9.52 3.27
CA VAL A 151 -11.32 -10.75 4.03
C VAL A 151 -10.88 -11.95 3.18
N ALA A 152 -9.87 -12.67 3.65
CA ALA A 152 -9.35 -13.88 3.04
C ALA A 152 -9.83 -15.10 3.83
N LYS A 153 -10.49 -16.03 3.14
CA LYS A 153 -11.01 -17.27 3.72
C LYS A 153 -10.49 -18.45 2.93
N GLY A 154 -9.98 -19.47 3.61
CA GLY A 154 -9.45 -20.65 2.93
C GLY A 154 -9.04 -21.74 3.91
N ASN A 155 -8.83 -22.94 3.38
CA ASN A 155 -8.29 -24.03 4.18
C ASN A 155 -6.87 -23.68 4.62
N TYR A 156 -6.59 -23.80 5.93
CA TYR A 156 -5.32 -23.41 6.54
C TYR A 156 -4.98 -21.92 6.38
N ALA A 157 -6.01 -21.06 6.34
CA ALA A 157 -5.80 -19.62 6.39
C ALA A 157 -5.06 -19.23 7.69
N ARG A 158 -4.01 -18.42 7.57
CA ARG A 158 -3.20 -17.98 8.72
C ARG A 158 -2.51 -16.66 8.44
N VAL A 159 -2.22 -15.92 9.51
CA VAL A 159 -1.35 -14.75 9.44
C VAL A 159 0.12 -15.22 9.42
N PRO A 160 0.92 -14.87 8.39
CA PRO A 160 2.36 -15.15 8.39
C PRO A 160 3.05 -14.47 9.58
N ALA A 161 4.07 -15.12 10.16
CA ALA A 161 4.83 -14.53 11.27
C ALA A 161 5.52 -13.22 10.85
N GLY A 162 5.64 -12.25 11.77
CA GLY A 162 6.33 -10.98 11.55
C GLY A 162 5.64 -9.98 10.60
N ILE A 163 4.55 -10.36 9.91
CA ILE A 163 3.93 -9.49 8.90
C ILE A 163 3.35 -8.20 9.50
N GLY A 164 2.79 -8.24 10.71
CA GLY A 164 2.25 -7.07 11.40
C GLY A 164 3.36 -6.07 11.75
N ALA A 165 4.52 -6.58 12.18
CA ALA A 165 5.70 -5.78 12.47
C ALA A 165 6.25 -5.12 11.20
N LEU A 166 6.24 -5.83 10.07
CA LEU A 166 6.63 -5.29 8.76
C LEU A 166 5.68 -4.17 8.29
N LEU A 167 4.36 -4.36 8.41
CA LEU A 167 3.37 -3.32 8.09
C LEU A 167 3.54 -2.08 8.96
N ALA A 168 3.84 -2.27 10.25
CA ALA A 168 4.15 -1.19 11.19
C ALA A 168 5.50 -0.50 10.91
N GLY A 169 6.33 -1.04 10.00
CA GLY A 169 7.67 -0.52 9.71
C GLY A 169 8.71 -0.84 10.79
N ALA A 170 8.46 -1.83 11.64
CA ALA A 170 9.33 -2.22 12.76
C ALA A 170 9.65 -3.73 12.71
N PRO A 171 10.40 -4.23 11.70
CA PRO A 171 10.69 -5.66 11.56
C PRO A 171 11.48 -6.20 12.76
N GLU A 172 11.16 -7.43 13.18
CA GLU A 172 11.70 -8.07 14.40
C GLU A 172 13.23 -8.24 14.38
N HIS A 173 13.83 -8.41 13.20
CA HIS A 173 15.27 -8.65 13.03
C HIS A 173 16.05 -7.45 12.48
N GLY A 174 15.42 -6.28 12.34
CA GLY A 174 16.08 -5.07 11.87
C GLY A 174 16.45 -5.05 10.37
N THR A 175 16.39 -6.18 9.68
CA THR A 175 16.73 -6.31 8.25
C THR A 175 15.50 -6.56 7.39
N ILE A 176 15.48 -6.01 6.18
CA ILE A 176 14.42 -6.23 5.19
C ILE A 176 15.04 -6.90 3.97
N ASP A 177 14.60 -8.12 3.68
CA ASP A 177 15.01 -8.88 2.51
C ASP A 177 13.96 -8.82 1.38
N ALA A 178 14.20 -9.54 0.29
CA ALA A 178 13.30 -9.57 -0.87
C ALA A 178 11.90 -10.18 -0.58
N HIS A 179 11.75 -10.95 0.51
CA HIS A 179 10.44 -11.47 0.93
C HIS A 179 9.70 -10.47 1.81
N ALA A 180 10.43 -9.82 2.72
CA ALA A 180 9.93 -8.84 3.66
C ALA A 180 9.61 -7.48 3.03
N ILE A 181 10.18 -7.16 1.86
CA ILE A 181 9.99 -5.85 1.23
C ILE A 181 8.53 -5.56 0.86
N GLN A 182 7.75 -6.55 0.41
CA GLN A 182 6.37 -6.33 -0.02
C GLN A 182 5.45 -5.89 1.14
N PRO A 183 5.37 -6.59 2.28
CA PRO A 183 4.58 -6.12 3.41
C PRO A 183 5.14 -4.83 4.03
N PHE A 184 6.46 -4.64 4.06
CA PHE A 184 7.06 -3.39 4.53
C PHE A 184 6.67 -2.20 3.64
N PHE A 185 6.76 -2.36 2.32
CA PHE A 185 6.32 -1.35 1.35
C PHE A 185 4.83 -1.06 1.47
N THR A 186 4.01 -2.07 1.73
CA THR A 186 2.57 -1.88 1.99
C THR A 186 2.35 -0.95 3.18
N GLY A 187 3.12 -1.14 4.26
CA GLY A 187 3.12 -0.25 5.42
C GLY A 187 3.57 1.18 5.10
N LEU A 188 4.61 1.34 4.29
CA LEU A 188 5.06 2.67 3.81
C LEU A 188 3.97 3.39 3.01
N VAL A 189 3.35 2.69 2.05
CA VAL A 189 2.25 3.26 1.24
C VAL A 189 1.07 3.63 2.11
N ALA A 190 0.72 2.82 3.12
CA ALA A 190 -0.35 3.14 4.06
C ALA A 190 -0.07 4.46 4.79
N ARG A 191 1.13 4.63 5.36
CA ARG A 191 1.51 5.85 6.08
C ARG A 191 1.51 7.08 5.16
N GLU A 192 1.98 6.93 3.93
CA GLU A 192 1.99 7.99 2.91
C GLU A 192 0.57 8.52 2.60
N VAL A 193 -0.47 7.67 2.73
CA VAL A 193 -1.88 8.07 2.54
C VAL A 193 -2.64 8.29 3.84
N GLY A 194 -1.94 8.47 4.97
CA GLY A 194 -2.56 8.73 6.28
C GLY A 194 -3.31 7.54 6.86
N MET A 195 -2.93 6.31 6.50
CA MET A 195 -3.56 5.07 6.95
C MET A 195 -2.62 4.16 7.74
N VAL A 196 -3.22 3.27 8.52
CA VAL A 196 -2.56 2.14 9.18
C VAL A 196 -2.99 0.85 8.49
N ALA A 197 -2.01 0.08 8.02
CA ALA A 197 -2.22 -1.27 7.51
C ALA A 197 -2.13 -2.31 8.64
N THR A 198 -3.13 -3.19 8.77
CA THR A 198 -3.15 -4.25 9.77
C THR A 198 -3.56 -5.58 9.18
N VAL A 199 -3.19 -6.67 9.86
CA VAL A 199 -3.62 -8.02 9.51
C VAL A 199 -3.86 -8.83 10.79
N ARG A 200 -4.98 -9.54 10.85
CA ARG A 200 -5.40 -10.30 12.03
C ARG A 200 -6.29 -11.47 11.67
N SER A 201 -6.35 -12.45 12.56
CA SER A 201 -7.30 -13.56 12.46
C SER A 201 -8.61 -13.19 13.14
N GLU A 202 -9.73 -13.36 12.44
CA GLU A 202 -11.10 -13.23 12.97
C GLU A 202 -11.88 -14.55 12.73
N PRO A 203 -13.02 -14.79 13.39
CA PRO A 203 -13.81 -16.02 13.20
C PRO A 203 -14.22 -16.27 11.74
N GLU A 204 -14.44 -15.20 10.98
CA GLU A 204 -14.82 -15.26 9.57
C GLU A 204 -13.65 -15.52 8.61
N GLY A 205 -12.40 -15.41 9.04
CA GLY A 205 -11.21 -15.53 8.19
C GLY A 205 -10.06 -14.61 8.61
N ILE A 206 -9.08 -14.45 7.71
CA ILE A 206 -7.99 -13.49 7.93
C ILE A 206 -8.41 -12.14 7.35
N VAL A 207 -8.29 -11.11 8.16
CA VAL A 207 -8.71 -9.75 7.84
C VAL A 207 -7.49 -8.87 7.66
N ILE A 208 -7.43 -8.21 6.52
CA ILE A 208 -6.37 -7.28 6.12
C ILE A 208 -7.05 -5.93 5.90
N GLU A 209 -6.57 -4.88 6.55
CA GLU A 209 -7.23 -3.58 6.50
C GLU A 209 -6.24 -2.43 6.34
N GLY A 210 -6.67 -1.40 5.61
CA GLY A 210 -6.09 -0.06 5.64
C GLY A 210 -7.13 0.91 6.21
N ARG A 211 -6.90 1.43 7.42
CA ARG A 211 -7.82 2.37 8.09
C ARG A 211 -7.17 3.74 8.25
N PRO A 212 -7.92 4.85 8.15
CA PRO A 212 -7.39 6.17 8.47
C PRO A 212 -6.81 6.21 9.89
N VAL A 213 -5.71 6.95 10.08
CA VAL A 213 -5.22 7.29 11.41
C VAL A 213 -6.23 8.27 12.02
N VAL A 214 -6.97 7.84 13.03
CA VAL A 214 -7.78 8.77 13.84
C VAL A 214 -6.81 9.58 14.68
N VAL A 215 -6.57 10.83 14.28
CA VAL A 215 -5.89 11.79 15.14
C VAL A 215 -6.91 12.19 16.20
N GLU A 216 -6.79 11.66 17.42
CA GLU A 216 -7.51 12.23 18.56
C GLU A 216 -6.98 13.66 18.73
N THR A 217 -7.77 14.64 18.27
CA THR A 217 -7.55 16.03 18.62
C THR A 217 -7.74 16.12 20.13
N ALA A 218 -6.62 16.17 20.87
CA ALA A 218 -6.64 16.38 22.31
C ALA A 218 -7.34 17.72 22.57
N LEU A 219 -8.62 17.66 22.93
CA LEU A 219 -9.35 18.80 23.47
C LEU A 219 -8.59 19.26 24.71
N HIS A 220 -8.00 20.46 24.66
CA HIS A 220 -7.62 21.18 25.85
C HIS A 220 -8.88 21.38 26.68
N GLN A 221 -9.06 20.54 27.70
CA GLN A 221 -9.93 20.84 28.81
C GLN A 221 -9.17 21.82 29.70
N ASP A 222 -9.38 23.12 29.48
CA ASP A 222 -9.22 24.10 30.54
C ASP A 222 -10.26 23.79 31.61
N ALA A 223 -9.87 22.92 32.54
CA ALA A 223 -10.50 22.82 33.83
C ALA A 223 -9.98 23.99 34.67
N ASP A 224 -10.63 25.15 34.56
CA ASP A 224 -10.54 26.16 35.60
C ASP A 224 -11.86 26.25 36.38
N ALA A 225 -11.70 26.40 37.68
CA ALA A 225 -12.63 26.02 38.71
C ALA A 225 -13.83 26.96 38.82
N ALA A 226 -14.97 26.40 39.22
CA ALA A 226 -16.10 27.16 39.71
C ALA A 226 -15.78 27.81 41.06
N GLN A 227 -16.02 29.11 41.18
CA GLN A 227 -16.61 29.71 42.38
C GLN A 227 -17.45 30.94 42.00
N PRO A 228 -18.64 31.14 42.61
CA PRO A 228 -19.52 32.26 42.32
C PRO A 228 -19.25 33.43 43.28
N ASP A 229 -19.28 34.67 42.79
CA ASP A 229 -19.69 35.82 43.60
C ASP A 229 -20.16 37.00 42.73
N ASP A 230 -21.11 37.75 43.28
CA ASP A 230 -21.98 38.73 42.67
C ASP A 230 -21.31 40.07 42.23
N GLY A 231 -21.92 40.75 41.26
CA GLY A 231 -22.06 42.22 41.31
C GLY A 231 -21.39 43.08 40.21
N GLN A 232 -22.26 43.62 39.34
CA GLN A 232 -22.30 45.04 38.89
C GLN A 232 -21.32 45.61 37.82
N GLN A 233 -21.89 45.78 36.61
CA GLN A 233 -21.92 46.93 35.66
C GLN A 233 -20.67 47.58 35.00
N ASP A 234 -20.86 47.75 33.68
CA ASP A 234 -20.51 48.84 32.74
C ASP A 234 -19.05 49.16 32.36
N ALA A 235 -18.71 48.93 31.08
CA ALA A 235 -18.34 49.97 30.10
C ALA A 235 -18.00 49.36 28.71
N ALA A 236 -18.28 50.12 27.66
CA ALA A 236 -18.24 49.73 26.25
C ALA A 236 -16.87 49.92 25.55
N GLN A 237 -16.54 48.96 24.65
CA GLN A 237 -15.82 49.01 23.35
C GLN A 237 -14.35 49.53 23.27
N PRO A 238 -13.55 49.21 22.21
CA PRO A 238 -13.92 48.56 20.93
C PRO A 238 -13.05 47.36 20.45
N ASP A 239 -13.73 46.56 19.63
CA ASP A 239 -13.33 45.81 18.42
C ASP A 239 -11.82 45.67 18.07
N ALA A 240 -11.29 44.46 18.24
CA ALA A 240 -10.05 44.00 17.61
C ALA A 240 -10.33 42.67 16.91
N ALA A 241 -10.31 42.72 15.58
CA ALA A 241 -10.54 41.56 14.70
C ALA A 241 -9.53 40.43 15.01
N GLN A 242 -10.07 39.28 15.44
CA GLN A 242 -9.32 38.02 15.48
C GLN A 242 -9.19 37.46 14.05
N PRO A 243 -8.03 36.93 13.66
CA PRO A 243 -7.84 36.36 12.33
C PRO A 243 -8.66 35.06 12.18
N ASP A 244 -9.18 34.85 10.98
CA ASP A 244 -9.97 33.69 10.59
C ASP A 244 -9.15 32.39 10.71
N ALA A 245 -9.78 31.30 11.16
CA ALA A 245 -9.16 29.98 11.31
C ALA A 245 -8.60 29.43 9.98
N ALA A 246 -9.07 29.95 8.84
CA ALA A 246 -8.51 29.66 7.53
C ALA A 246 -7.11 30.24 7.29
N ASP A 247 -6.79 31.41 7.86
CA ASP A 247 -5.47 32.05 7.70
C ASP A 247 -4.39 31.36 8.55
N VAL A 248 -4.78 30.80 9.71
CA VAL A 248 -3.86 30.06 10.59
C VAL A 248 -3.48 28.70 9.98
N ALA A 249 -4.42 28.03 9.32
CA ALA A 249 -4.19 26.74 8.66
C ALA A 249 -3.27 26.85 7.43
N MET A 250 -3.36 27.96 6.70
CA MET A 250 -2.53 28.21 5.51
C MET A 250 -1.08 28.55 5.88
N GLY A 251 -0.86 29.27 6.98
CA GLY A 251 0.49 29.57 7.48
C GLY A 251 1.28 28.35 7.97
N LEU A 252 0.62 27.33 8.51
CA LEU A 252 1.28 26.12 9.01
C LEU A 252 1.73 25.19 7.88
N ALA A 253 0.95 25.10 6.80
CA ALA A 253 1.29 24.30 5.62
C ALA A 253 2.49 24.87 4.85
N ASP A 254 2.62 26.20 4.78
CA ASP A 254 3.77 26.86 4.17
C ASP A 254 5.04 26.77 5.04
N GLN A 255 4.90 26.77 6.38
CA GLN A 255 6.04 26.52 7.29
C GLN A 255 6.57 25.09 7.17
N MET A 256 5.71 24.10 6.98
CA MET A 256 6.14 22.70 6.77
C MET A 256 6.78 22.46 5.40
N ARG A 257 6.38 23.22 4.36
CA ARG A 257 7.05 23.18 3.04
C ARG A 257 8.42 23.86 3.06
N ALA A 258 8.58 24.94 3.83
CA ALA A 258 9.86 25.62 3.98
C ALA A 258 10.89 24.77 4.75
N ALA A 259 10.46 24.07 5.81
CA ALA A 259 11.33 23.18 6.59
C ALA A 259 11.86 21.97 5.77
N ALA A 260 11.12 21.52 4.75
CA ALA A 260 11.54 20.44 3.86
C ALA A 260 12.48 20.92 2.72
N ALA A 261 12.56 22.22 2.47
CA ALA A 261 13.40 22.79 1.41
C ALA A 261 14.82 23.17 1.90
N ASP A 262 14.99 23.45 3.20
CA ASP A 262 16.29 23.81 3.79
C ASP A 262 17.23 22.61 4.01
N ASP A 263 16.74 21.37 3.91
CA ASP A 263 17.54 20.14 4.09
C ASP A 263 18.19 19.64 2.77
N LEU A 264 18.10 20.43 1.70
CA LEU A 264 18.71 20.17 0.39
C LEU A 264 19.67 21.30 -0.05
N ALA A 265 20.66 21.62 0.79
CA ALA A 265 21.84 22.37 0.36
C ALA A 265 23.05 21.42 0.20
N PRO A 266 23.76 21.41 -0.95
CA PRO A 266 24.86 20.49 -1.18
C PRO A 266 26.13 21.00 -0.49
N ALA A 267 26.62 20.27 0.51
CA ALA A 267 27.96 20.47 1.04
C ALA A 267 29.00 20.00 0.00
N SER A 268 29.42 20.91 -0.88
CA SER A 268 30.63 20.76 -1.70
C SER A 268 31.65 21.83 -1.32
N ARG A 269 32.85 21.39 -0.89
CA ARG A 269 34.21 21.98 -1.01
C ARG A 269 35.11 21.37 0.08
N VAL A 270 36.05 20.48 -0.26
CA VAL A 270 37.45 20.73 -0.69
C VAL A 270 38.39 21.23 0.43
N ALA A 271 39.34 20.37 0.83
CA ALA A 271 40.75 20.65 1.18
C ALA A 271 41.46 19.28 1.33
N ALA A 272 42.35 18.84 0.41
CA ALA A 272 43.73 19.26 0.19
C ALA A 272 44.69 18.94 1.36
N ALA A 273 45.31 17.77 1.32
CA ALA A 273 46.72 17.49 1.65
C ALA A 273 47.06 16.04 1.22
#